data_AF-A0A7C5N536-F1
#
_entry.id   AF-A0A7C5N536-F1
#
_cell.length_a   1.000
_cell.length_b   1.000
_cell.length_c   1.000
_cell.angle_alpha   90.00
_cell.angle_beta   90.00
_cell.angle_gamma   90.00
#
_symmetry.space_group_name_H-M   'P 1'
#
loop_
_entity.id
_entity.type
_entity.pdbx_description
1 polymer ?
#
loop_
_entity_poly.entity_id
_entity_poly.type
_entity_poly.pdbx_seq_one_letter_code
_entity_poly.pdbx_strand_id
1 'polypeptide(L)' 'MANYSVWNVRLRHEWLAKPLKKKRIKRRQAQRIGLLDAWERKADNAQSGDESPEGEAQAAESND' A
#
# COMPACT_ATOMS: atom_id res chain seq x y z
N MET A 1 -27.87 -15.13 -15.71
CA MET A 1 -28.32 -13.74 -15.49
C MET A 1 -27.13 -12.82 -15.64
N ALA A 2 -26.99 -12.19 -16.81
CA ALA A 2 -25.85 -11.34 -17.17
C ALA A 2 -25.86 -9.95 -16.50
N ASN A 3 -26.43 -9.85 -15.30
CA ASN A 3 -26.75 -8.59 -14.61
C ASN A 3 -26.40 -8.65 -13.10
N TYR A 4 -25.32 -9.33 -12.70
CA TYR A 4 -24.74 -8.99 -11.40
C TYR A 4 -23.94 -7.72 -11.63
N SER A 5 -24.50 -6.57 -11.23
CA SER A 5 -23.78 -5.30 -11.25
C SER A 5 -22.41 -5.52 -10.62
N VAL A 6 -21.35 -5.00 -11.25
CA VAL A 6 -19.95 -5.15 -10.81
C VAL A 6 -19.78 -4.89 -9.30
N TRP A 7 -20.64 -4.03 -8.75
CA TRP A 7 -20.79 -3.76 -7.32
C TRP A 7 -21.08 -5.02 -6.48
N ASN A 8 -22.08 -5.82 -6.84
CA ASN A 8 -22.45 -7.04 -6.11
C ASN A 8 -21.33 -8.09 -6.16
N VAL A 9 -20.57 -8.13 -7.25
CA VAL A 9 -19.41 -9.02 -7.41
C VAL A 9 -18.26 -8.56 -6.50
N ARG A 10 -17.94 -7.27 -6.48
CA ARG A 10 -16.90 -6.71 -5.59
C ARG A 10 -17.23 -6.85 -4.11
N LEU A 11 -18.49 -6.65 -3.75
CA LEU A 11 -18.92 -6.71 -2.35
C LEU A 11 -18.95 -8.13 -1.79
N ARG A 12 -19.21 -9.14 -2.64
CA ARG A 12 -19.32 -10.56 -2.24
C ARG A 12 -18.04 -11.36 -2.46
N HIS A 13 -17.11 -10.91 -3.30
CA HIS A 13 -15.84 -11.60 -3.50
C HIS A 13 -14.73 -11.03 -2.63
N GLU A 14 -14.32 -11.82 -1.64
CA GLU A 14 -13.26 -11.50 -0.69
C GLU A 14 -11.95 -11.05 -1.38
N TRP A 15 -11.62 -11.61 -2.54
CA TRP A 15 -10.41 -11.22 -3.28
C TRP A 15 -10.49 -9.81 -3.91
N LEU A 16 -11.70 -9.27 -4.16
CA LEU A 16 -11.95 -7.91 -4.66
C LEU A 16 -12.30 -6.93 -3.53
N ALA A 17 -12.38 -7.40 -2.29
CA ALA A 17 -12.70 -6.58 -1.12
C ALA A 17 -11.55 -5.66 -0.71
N LYS A 18 -10.36 -5.82 -1.30
CA LYS A 18 -9.25 -4.87 -1.09
C LYS A 18 -9.72 -3.47 -1.50
N PRO A 19 -9.58 -2.46 -0.62
CA PRO A 19 -10.08 -1.13 -0.89
C PRO A 19 -9.33 -0.53 -2.08
N LEU A 20 -10.08 -0.03 -3.07
CA LEU A 20 -9.54 0.62 -4.27
C LEU A 20 -8.63 1.81 -3.94
N LYS A 21 -8.86 2.44 -2.79
CA LYS A 21 -8.07 3.56 -2.29
C LYS A 21 -7.51 3.21 -0.93
N LYS A 22 -6.26 3.60 -0.70
CA LYS A 22 -5.66 3.54 0.62
C LYS A 22 -6.51 4.33 1.61
N LYS A 23 -6.63 3.82 2.84
CA LYS A 23 -7.28 4.55 3.93
C LYS A 23 -6.60 5.90 4.09
N ARG A 24 -7.39 6.98 4.09
CA ARG A 24 -6.85 8.32 4.32
C ARG A 24 -6.37 8.41 5.77
N ILE A 25 -5.07 8.67 5.94
CA ILE A 25 -4.45 8.97 7.22
C ILE A 25 -4.11 10.47 7.23
N LYS A 26 -4.49 11.18 8.29
CA LYS A 26 -4.14 12.61 8.43
C LYS A 26 -2.65 12.74 8.75
N ARG A 27 -2.00 13.83 8.30
CA ARG A 27 -0.56 14.08 8.56
C ARG A 27 -0.18 13.97 10.04
N ARG A 28 -0.98 14.56 10.94
CA ARG A 28 -0.77 14.46 12.41
C ARG A 28 -0.81 13.02 12.92
N GLN A 29 -1.70 12.20 12.36
CA GLN A 29 -1.78 10.79 12.73
C GLN A 29 -0.55 10.03 12.23
N ALA A 30 -0.12 10.28 10.99
CA ALA A 30 1.08 9.69 10.42
C ALA A 30 2.34 10.03 11.23
N GLN A 31 2.47 11.27 11.69
CA GLN A 31 3.56 11.71 12.56
C GLN A 31 3.58 10.94 13.89
N ARG A 32 2.41 10.72 14.52
CA ARG A 32 2.31 10.00 15.80
C ARG A 32 2.72 8.53 15.72
N ILE A 33 2.57 7.91 14.56
CA ILE A 33 2.89 6.49 14.34
C ILE A 33 4.20 6.30 13.55
N GLY A 34 4.99 7.36 13.34
CA GLY A 34 6.26 7.31 12.63
C GLY A 34 6.17 7.07 11.12
N LEU A 35 4.97 7.11 10.53
CA LEU A 35 4.79 6.92 9.07
C LEU A 35 5.22 8.14 8.25
N LEU A 36 5.34 9.31 8.88
CA LEU A 36 5.66 10.54 8.18
C LEU A 36 7.04 10.47 7.53
N ASP A 37 8.04 10.09 8.30
CA ASP A 37 9.43 9.97 7.84
C ASP A 37 9.57 8.90 6.75
N ALA A 38 8.81 7.80 6.86
CA ALA A 38 8.79 6.75 5.86
C ALA A 38 8.19 7.24 4.52
N TRP A 39 7.17 8.09 4.56
CA TRP A 39 6.61 8.71 3.34
C TRP A 39 7.56 9.72 2.72
N GLU A 40 8.25 10.51 3.54
CA GLU A 40 9.23 11.49 3.07
C GLU A 40 10.38 10.77 2.35
N ARG A 41 10.97 9.72 2.95
CA ARG A 41 11.98 8.87 2.29
C ARG A 41 11.50 8.27 0.97
N LYS A 42 10.25 7.79 0.92
CA LYS A 42 9.68 7.21 -0.30
C LYS A 42 9.44 8.28 -1.37
N ALA A 43 9.06 9.49 -0.98
CA ALA A 43 8.87 10.60 -1.91
C ALA A 43 10.20 11.03 -2.52
N ASP A 44 11.28 11.06 -1.74
CA ASP A 44 12.63 11.35 -2.23
C ASP A 44 13.08 10.31 -3.26
N ASN A 45 12.88 9.02 -2.98
CA ASN A 45 13.18 7.93 -3.93
C ASN A 45 12.32 8.00 -5.21
N ALA A 46 11.06 8.43 -5.11
CA ALA A 46 10.20 8.62 -6.27
C ALA A 46 10.64 9.80 -7.14
N GLN A 47 11.31 10.81 -6.56
CA GLN A 47 11.87 11.95 -7.30
C GLN A 47 13.22 11.63 -7.95
N SER A 48 13.99 10.70 -7.39
CA SER A 48 15.29 10.27 -7.94
C SER A 48 15.20 9.27 -9.09
N GLY A 49 13.99 8.85 -9.49
CA GLY A 49 13.76 8.01 -10.67
C GLY A 49 14.22 6.56 -10.57
N ASP A 50 14.57 6.09 -9.37
CA ASP A 50 14.97 4.71 -9.12
C ASP A 50 13.74 3.88 -8.71
N GLU A 51 12.95 3.46 -9.69
CA GLU A 51 11.82 2.55 -9.48
C GLU A 51 12.32 1.10 -9.42
N SER A 52 12.94 0.71 -8.30
CA SER A 52 13.19 -0.71 -8.00
C SER A 52 12.20 -1.19 -6.91
N PRO A 53 11.22 -2.05 -7.24
CA PRO A 53 10.20 -2.51 -6.30
C PRO A 53 10.63 -3.80 -5.60
N GLU A 54 11.82 -3.87 -5.01
CA GLU A 54 12.26 -5.06 -4.27
C GLU A 54 13.01 -4.69 -2.99
N GLY A 55 12.26 -4.31 -1.95
CA GLY A 55 12.84 -3.90 -0.66
C GLY A 55 12.27 -4.59 0.58
N GLU A 56 11.40 -5.60 0.43
CA GLU A 56 10.76 -6.24 1.59
C GLU A 56 11.02 -7.76 1.71
N ALA A 57 11.86 -8.38 0.87
CA ALA A 57 12.11 -9.83 0.92
C ALA A 57 13.54 -10.27 1.30
N GLN A 58 14.55 -9.39 1.34
CA GLN A 58 15.96 -9.82 1.46
C GLN A 58 16.60 -9.65 2.86
N ALA A 59 15.83 -9.30 3.90
CA ALA A 59 16.39 -9.15 5.26
C ALA A 59 16.26 -10.40 6.15
N ALA A 60 15.68 -11.49 5.66
CA ALA A 60 15.41 -12.69 6.47
C ALA A 60 16.37 -13.86 6.21
N GLU A 61 17.33 -13.74 5.28
CA GLU A 61 18.23 -14.84 4.89
C GLU A 61 19.70 -14.39 4.93
N SER A 62 20.15 -13.96 6.11
CA SER A 62 21.57 -13.96 6.50
C SER A 62 21.71 -13.57 7.97
N ASN A 63 21.50 -14.53 8.86
CA ASN A 63 22.28 -14.63 10.09
C ASN A 63 22.16 -16.06 10.65
N ASP A 64 23.31 -16.73 10.63
CA ASP A 64 23.70 -18.05 11.14
C ASP A 64 23.11 -19.33 10.51
#